data_AF-A0A8T4FRK3-F1
#
_entry.id   AF-A0A8T4FRK3-F1
#
_cell.length_a   1.000
_cell.length_b   1.000
_cell.length_c   1.000
_cell.angle_alpha   90.00
_cell.angle_beta   90.00
_cell.angle_gamma   90.00
#
_symmetry.space_group_name_H-M   'P 1'
#
loop_
_entity.id
_entity.type
_entity.pdbx_description
1 polymer ?
#
loop_
_entity_poly.entity_id
_entity_poly.type
_entity_poly.pdbx_seq_one_letter_code
_entity_poly.pdbx_strand_id
1 'polypeptide(L)'
;MDPGERAAVLRRAESLLNEAADLMDEALRMSGIESRSGDDSETIRRIASSDSYGGSLRNLARDLEYGSAEQPCWTQPLTSPKNQKFRPEGSNNNIALRRFPGEDGR
;
A
#
# COMPACT_ATOMS: atom_id res chain seq x y z
N MET A 1 -13.46 -9.11 -11.20
CA MET A 1 -12.76 -7.85 -11.52
C MET A 1 -11.38 -8.20 -12.02
N ASP A 2 -11.08 -7.82 -13.25
CA ASP A 2 -9.79 -8.04 -13.90
C ASP A 2 -8.65 -7.31 -13.14
N PRO A 3 -7.40 -7.82 -13.12
CA PRO A 3 -6.27 -7.12 -12.47
C PRO A 3 -6.06 -5.68 -12.97
N GLY A 4 -6.27 -5.42 -14.26
CA GLY A 4 -6.22 -4.09 -14.85
C GLY A 4 -7.34 -3.18 -14.37
N GLU A 5 -8.57 -3.71 -14.22
CA GLU A 5 -9.68 -2.96 -13.62
C GLU A 5 -9.39 -2.58 -12.16
N ARG A 6 -8.83 -3.50 -11.37
CA ARG A 6 -8.43 -3.22 -9.98
C ARG A 6 -7.32 -2.17 -9.90
N ALA A 7 -6.31 -2.26 -10.76
CA ALA A 7 -5.24 -1.27 -10.84
C ALA A 7 -5.77 0.10 -11.26
N ALA A 8 -6.73 0.16 -12.19
CA ALA A 8 -7.39 1.39 -12.60
C ALA A 8 -8.15 2.06 -11.43
N VAL A 9 -8.82 1.29 -10.58
CA VAL A 9 -9.47 1.81 -9.36
C VAL A 9 -8.43 2.38 -8.40
N LEU A 10 -7.31 1.69 -8.17
CA LEU A 10 -6.24 2.18 -7.29
C LEU A 10 -5.62 3.48 -7.82
N ARG A 11 -5.34 3.59 -9.12
CA ARG A 11 -4.83 4.82 -9.74
C ARG A 11 -5.84 5.98 -9.64
N ARG A 12 -7.13 5.68 -9.79
CA ARG A 12 -8.19 6.69 -9.59
C ARG A 12 -8.22 7.17 -8.15
N ALA A 13 -8.10 6.27 -7.18
CA ALA A 13 -8.05 6.61 -5.76
C ALA A 13 -6.78 7.42 -5.42
N GLU A 14 -5.62 7.07 -5.98
CA GLU A 14 -4.39 7.86 -5.87
C GLU A 14 -4.60 9.30 -6.34
N SER A 15 -5.19 9.49 -7.53
CA SER A 15 -5.46 10.83 -8.08
C SER A 15 -6.39 11.64 -7.18
N LEU A 16 -7.47 11.05 -6.69
CA LEU A 16 -8.45 11.73 -5.83
C LEU A 16 -7.85 12.11 -4.47
N LEU A 17 -6.98 11.28 -3.90
CA LEU A 17 -6.32 11.60 -2.64
C LEU A 17 -5.30 12.74 -2.80
N ASN A 18 -4.54 12.77 -3.89
CA ASN A 18 -3.64 13.89 -4.16
C ASN A 18 -4.43 15.19 -4.35
N GLU A 19 -5.51 15.16 -5.11
CA GLU A 19 -6.40 16.33 -5.29
C GLU A 19 -7.01 16.79 -3.96
N ALA A 20 -7.44 15.85 -3.11
CA ALA A 20 -7.95 16.17 -1.77
C ALA A 20 -6.87 16.82 -0.89
N ALA A 21 -5.62 16.33 -0.94
CA ALA A 21 -4.51 16.93 -0.21
C ALA A 21 -4.22 18.36 -0.67
N ASP A 22 -4.27 18.62 -1.97
CA ASP A 22 -4.07 19.96 -2.54
C ASP A 22 -5.21 20.92 -2.15
N LEU A 23 -6.46 20.45 -2.17
CA LEU A 23 -7.61 21.23 -1.71
C LEU A 23 -7.55 21.55 -0.21
N MET A 24 -7.05 20.61 0.60
CA MET A 24 -6.86 20.82 2.05
C MET A 24 -5.80 21.90 2.31
N ASP A 25 -4.65 21.81 1.64
CA ASP A 25 -3.59 22.82 1.76
C ASP A 25 -4.11 24.20 1.34
N GLU A 26 -4.84 24.27 0.23
CA GLU A 26 -5.41 25.52 -0.27
C GLU A 26 -6.47 26.11 0.67
N ALA A 27 -7.37 25.28 1.21
CA ALA A 27 -8.38 25.72 2.16
C ALA A 27 -7.74 26.25 3.46
N LEU A 28 -6.72 25.57 3.98
CA LEU A 28 -6.00 25.98 5.18
C LEU A 28 -5.23 27.28 4.95
N ARG A 29 -4.59 27.41 3.79
CA ARG A 29 -3.93 28.65 3.36
C ARG A 29 -4.91 29.82 3.27
N MET A 30 -6.07 29.63 2.64
CA MET A 30 -7.10 30.68 2.55
C MET A 30 -7.72 31.02 3.90
N SER A 31 -7.77 30.08 4.84
CA SER A 31 -8.32 30.29 6.18
C SER A 31 -7.40 31.09 7.12
N GLY A 32 -6.13 31.32 6.74
CA GLY A 32 -5.12 31.93 7.62
C GLY A 32 -4.65 31.01 8.74
N ILE A 33 -4.90 29.69 8.62
CA ILE A 33 -4.48 28.65 9.58
C ILE A 33 -3.47 27.72 8.91
N GLU A 34 -2.56 28.29 8.14
CA GLU A 34 -1.53 27.56 7.38
C GLU A 34 -0.60 26.74 8.28
N SER A 35 -0.46 27.09 9.56
CA SER A 35 0.31 26.32 10.55
C SER A 35 -0.26 24.92 10.83
N ARG A 36 -1.49 24.64 10.40
CA ARG A 36 -2.11 23.30 10.42
C ARG A 36 -2.06 22.59 9.08
N SER A 37 -1.56 23.23 8.02
CA SER A 37 -1.27 22.60 6.73
C SER A 37 0.07 21.88 6.83
N GLY A 38 0.21 20.76 6.12
CA GLY A 38 1.43 19.95 6.12
C GLY A 38 1.19 18.52 6.59
N ASP A 39 1.02 18.28 7.89
CA ASP A 39 1.03 16.91 8.44
C ASP A 39 -0.06 16.00 7.85
N ASP A 40 -1.29 16.51 7.72
CA ASP A 40 -2.42 15.73 7.22
C ASP A 40 -2.35 15.53 5.69
N SER A 41 -2.02 16.59 4.94
CA SER A 41 -1.89 16.53 3.48
C SER A 41 -0.67 15.70 3.07
N GLU A 42 0.43 15.76 3.82
CA GLU A 42 1.61 14.90 3.64
C GLU A 42 1.29 13.44 3.95
N THR A 43 0.51 13.16 5.00
CA THR A 43 0.04 11.80 5.31
C THR A 43 -0.81 11.23 4.17
N ILE A 44 -1.71 12.04 3.60
CA ILE A 44 -2.53 11.66 2.45
C ILE A 44 -1.65 11.40 1.23
N ARG A 45 -0.71 12.30 0.89
CA ARG A 45 0.25 12.11 -0.21
C ARG A 45 1.10 10.86 -0.01
N ARG A 46 1.51 10.57 1.23
CA ARG A 46 2.27 9.35 1.57
C ARG A 46 1.47 8.07 1.27
N ILE A 47 0.20 8.03 1.64
CA ILE A 47 -0.70 6.90 1.35
C ILE A 47 -1.00 6.80 -0.15
N ALA A 48 -1.15 7.92 -0.85
CA ALA A 48 -1.50 7.93 -2.26
C ALA A 48 -0.33 7.46 -3.14
N SER A 49 0.82 8.12 -3.05
CA SER A 49 1.82 8.12 -4.14
C SER A 49 3.26 7.87 -3.72
N SER A 50 3.54 7.69 -2.41
CA SER A 50 4.91 7.48 -1.93
C SER A 50 5.53 6.20 -2.48
N ASP A 51 6.70 6.33 -3.10
CA ASP A 51 7.49 5.19 -3.59
C ASP A 51 8.09 4.36 -2.44
N SER A 52 8.40 4.96 -1.30
CA SER A 52 9.00 4.27 -0.14
C SER A 52 7.97 3.55 0.74
N TYR A 53 6.69 3.89 0.60
CA TYR A 53 5.62 3.24 1.33
C TYR A 53 5.05 2.09 0.49
N GLY A 54 5.39 0.85 0.83
CA GLY A 54 4.92 -0.34 0.09
C GLY A 54 3.39 -0.48 0.05
N GLY A 55 2.68 0.10 1.03
CA GLY A 55 1.22 0.15 1.07
C GLY A 55 0.60 1.33 0.32
N SER A 56 1.39 2.13 -0.41
CA SER A 56 0.83 3.23 -1.18
C SER A 56 -0.03 2.73 -2.33
N LEU A 57 -1.10 3.47 -2.66
CA LEU A 57 -2.02 3.08 -3.74
C LEU A 57 -1.28 2.90 -5.08
N ARG A 58 -0.29 3.76 -5.33
CA ARG A 58 0.62 3.66 -6.48
C ARG A 58 1.38 2.34 -6.53
N ASN A 59 1.96 1.91 -5.40
CA ASN A 59 2.73 0.67 -5.33
C ASN A 59 1.80 -0.56 -5.43
N LEU A 60 0.62 -0.51 -4.82
CA LEU A 60 -0.38 -1.57 -4.97
C LEU A 60 -0.87 -1.70 -6.42
N ALA A 61 -1.06 -0.59 -7.13
CA ALA A 61 -1.43 -0.61 -8.55
C ALA A 61 -0.32 -1.27 -9.39
N ARG A 62 0.94 -0.88 -9.15
CA ARG A 62 2.11 -1.50 -9.79
C ARG A 62 2.17 -3.00 -9.52
N ASP A 63 1.97 -3.44 -8.29
CA ASP A 63 2.01 -4.86 -7.94
C ASP A 63 0.96 -5.67 -8.70
N LEU A 64 -0.23 -5.12 -8.92
CA LEU A 64 -1.27 -5.76 -9.73
C LEU A 64 -0.89 -5.85 -11.22
N GLU A 65 -0.24 -4.81 -11.73
CA GLU A 65 0.25 -4.78 -13.11
C GLU A 65 1.39 -5.79 -13.30
N TYR A 66 2.36 -5.83 -12.39
CA TYR A 66 3.48 -6.78 -12.41
C TYR A 66 3.06 -8.22 -12.13
N GLY A 67 2.03 -8.45 -11.31
CA GLY A 67 1.49 -9.77 -11.01
C GLY A 67 0.68 -10.38 -12.16
N SER A 68 0.25 -9.57 -13.14
CA SER A 68 -0.46 -10.01 -14.34
C SER A 68 0.47 -10.46 -15.47
N ALA A 69 1.72 -9.98 -15.47
CA ALA A 69 2.74 -10.42 -16.41
C ALA A 69 3.37 -11.73 -15.92
N GLU A 70 3.66 -12.68 -16.81
CA GLU A 70 4.49 -13.86 -16.53
C GLU A 70 5.94 -13.43 -16.28
N GLN A 71 6.17 -12.72 -15.18
CA GLN A 71 7.49 -12.32 -14.76
C GLN A 71 7.96 -13.20 -13.61
N PRO A 72 9.21 -13.68 -13.67
CA PRO A 72 9.80 -14.36 -12.54
C PRO A 72 9.74 -13.49 -11.28
N CYS A 73 9.39 -14.07 -10.13
CA CYS A 73 9.21 -13.32 -8.88
C CYS A 73 10.40 -12.47 -8.43
N TRP A 74 11.62 -12.74 -8.91
CA TRP A 74 12.81 -11.98 -8.58
C TRP A 74 12.90 -10.63 -9.30
N THR A 75 12.02 -10.35 -10.28
CA THR A 75 11.86 -9.02 -10.89
C THR A 75 10.76 -8.20 -10.20
N GLN A 76 10.00 -8.80 -9.28
CA GLN A 76 8.96 -8.11 -8.53
C GLN A 76 9.56 -7.50 -7.26
N PRO A 77 9.54 -6.16 -7.13
CA PRO A 77 10.31 -5.45 -6.10
C PRO A 77 9.90 -5.75 -4.65
N LEU A 78 8.69 -6.27 -4.45
CA LEU A 78 8.13 -6.56 -3.11
C LEU A 78 7.87 -8.05 -2.87
N THR A 79 8.18 -8.91 -3.85
CA THR A 79 7.96 -10.37 -3.72
C THR A 79 9.29 -11.05 -3.44
N SER A 80 9.48 -11.55 -2.22
CA SER A 80 10.62 -12.42 -1.91
C SER A 80 10.41 -13.79 -2.57
N PRO A 81 11.38 -14.30 -3.37
CA PRO A 81 11.32 -15.67 -3.92
C PRO A 81 11.13 -16.75 -2.85
N LYS A 82 11.54 -16.46 -1.59
CA LYS A 82 11.43 -17.40 -0.46
C LYS A 82 10.02 -17.50 0.12
N ASN A 83 9.14 -16.53 -0.11
CA ASN A 83 7.77 -16.48 0.44
C ASN A 83 6.68 -16.94 -0.55
N GLN A 84 7.04 -17.44 -1.74
CA GLN A 84 6.06 -17.84 -2.76
C GLN A 84 5.16 -19.02 -2.36
N LYS A 85 5.51 -19.79 -1.32
CA LYS A 85 4.76 -20.98 -0.89
C LYS A 85 3.54 -20.68 0.01
N PHE A 86 3.24 -19.42 0.30
CA PHE A 86 2.05 -19.01 1.04
C PHE A 86 1.06 -18.29 0.12
N ARG A 87 0.38 -19.05 -0.75
CA ARG A 87 -0.93 -18.67 -1.26
C ARG A 87 -1.96 -19.37 -0.38
N PRO A 88 -2.63 -18.69 0.58
CA PRO A 88 -3.76 -19.30 1.25
C PRO A 88 -4.94 -19.32 0.27
N GLU A 89 -5.18 -20.48 -0.33
CA GLU A 89 -6.50 -20.84 -0.82
C GLU A 89 -7.46 -20.74 0.39
N GLY A 90 -8.23 -19.66 0.48
CA GLY A 90 -9.16 -19.42 1.59
C GLY A 90 -8.51 -18.78 2.83
N SER A 91 -8.44 -17.45 2.84
CA SER A 91 -8.11 -16.66 4.02
C SER A 91 -9.21 -16.74 5.09
N ASN A 92 -9.06 -17.65 6.06
CA ASN A 92 -9.66 -17.48 7.38
C ASN A 92 -8.58 -16.95 8.32
N ASN A 93 -8.66 -15.64 8.60
CA ASN A 93 -7.86 -14.97 9.62
C ASN A 93 -8.16 -15.57 10.99
N ASN A 94 -7.39 -16.57 11.40
CA ASN A 94 -7.14 -16.85 12.80
C ASN A 94 -5.62 -16.78 13.00
N ILE A 95 -5.17 -15.64 13.53
CA ILE A 95 -3.83 -15.48 14.08
C ILE A 95 -3.76 -16.38 15.31
N ALA A 96 -3.44 -17.66 15.08
CA ALA A 96 -2.91 -18.51 16.13
C ALA A 96 -1.47 -18.07 16.36
N LEU A 97 -1.26 -17.30 17.44
CA LEU A 97 0.04 -17.08 18.06
C LEU A 97 0.73 -18.45 18.24
N ARG A 98 1.60 -18.82 17.30
CA ARG A 98 2.41 -20.03 17.41
C ARG A 98 3.48 -19.77 18.48
N ARG A 99 3.26 -20.37 19.65
CA ARG A 99 4.23 -20.56 20.73
C ARG A 99 5.56 -21.06 20.13
N PHE A 100 6.65 -20.35 20.40
CA PHE A 100 8.01 -20.75 20.02
C PHE A 100 8.43 -21.96 20.88
N PRO A 101 9.01 -23.04 20.31
CA PRO A 101 9.58 -24.12 21.09
C PRO A 101 11.01 -23.73 21.48
N GLY A 102 11.20 -23.31 22.72
CA GLY A 102 12.50 -22.89 23.24
C GLY A 102 12.62 -22.81 24.76
N GLU A 103 11.66 -23.34 25.51
CA GLU A 103 11.78 -23.52 26.96
C GLU A 103 11.63 -25.00 27.25
N ASP A 104 12.76 -25.69 27.29
CA ASP A 104 13.03 -26.83 28.18
C ASP A 104 14.51 -27.20 28.01
N GLY A 105 15.34 -26.77 28.96
CA GLY A 105 16.75 -27.13 28.94
C GLY A 105 17.65 -26.32 29.86
N ARG A 106 17.38 -26.35 31.17
CA ARG A 106 18.37 -26.55 32.24
C ARG A 106 17.69 -26.77 33.57
#